data_AF-A0A7S3GXT6-F1
#
_entry.id   AF-A0A7S3GXT6-F1
#
_cell.length_a   1.000
_cell.length_b   1.000
_cell.length_c   1.000
_cell.angle_alpha   90.00
_cell.angle_beta   90.00
_cell.angle_gamma   90.00
#
_symmetry.space_group_name_H-M   'P 1'
#
loop_
_entity.id
_entity.type
_entity.pdbx_description
1 polymer ?
#
loop_
_entity_poly.entity_id
_entity_poly.type
_entity_poly.pdbx_seq_one_letter_code
_entity_poly.pdbx_strand_id
1 'polypeptide(L)'
;NFSSISVVAPELISSMMSKHVVYTVKTEPQKYVVRRRYNDFAWLRDTLAATYEGLFIPSIPATTIFSSKTTLTGGSKTDVNGDFVKNRMLQLHLFVQQLANIPFLRTDPSLHSFLSVQNEKEFKQLTESPLNVANGGGTDNYSNVGLSMWLKLVDNTQTNPEVANRLVGDFKRQLDILGSTLNQVDAECRAAGKKAVASASAFSSLVDQVAHWGAVEADLIDPNRNEYVDPSGKAKKAHLDALT
;
A
#
# COMPACT_ATOMS: atom_id res chain seq x y z
N ASN A 1 -8.38 -19.93 11.81
CA ASN A 1 -9.29 -18.88 11.30
C ASN A 1 -8.66 -17.54 11.60
N PHE A 2 -8.35 -16.77 10.55
CA PHE A 2 -7.67 -15.48 10.67
C PHE A 2 -8.72 -14.38 10.85
N SER A 3 -8.79 -13.79 12.04
CA SER A 3 -9.79 -12.76 12.37
C SER A 3 -9.39 -11.37 11.85
N SER A 4 -8.08 -11.10 11.76
CA SER A 4 -7.56 -9.87 11.18
C SER A 4 -6.24 -10.14 10.47
N ILE A 5 -6.05 -9.50 9.33
CA ILE A 5 -4.82 -9.56 8.53
C ILE A 5 -4.40 -8.15 8.18
N SER A 6 -3.12 -7.82 8.37
CA SER A 6 -2.54 -6.52 8.04
C SER A 6 -1.35 -6.68 7.09
N VAL A 7 -1.24 -5.77 6.13
CA VAL A 7 -0.08 -5.68 5.22
C VAL A 7 0.56 -4.33 5.46
N VAL A 8 1.77 -4.33 6.00
CA VAL A 8 2.43 -3.15 6.56
C VAL A 8 3.93 -3.15 6.26
N ALA A 9 4.62 -2.09 6.69
CA ALA A 9 6.08 -1.99 6.70
C ALA A 9 6.71 -2.35 5.34
N PRO A 10 6.55 -1.49 4.31
CA PRO A 10 7.19 -1.71 3.03
C PRO A 10 8.70 -1.54 3.16
N GLU A 11 9.45 -2.54 2.73
CA GLU A 11 10.91 -2.56 2.80
C GLU A 11 11.50 -2.77 1.40
N LEU A 12 12.50 -1.96 1.03
CA LEU A 12 13.22 -2.13 -0.21
C LEU A 12 14.31 -3.19 -0.02
N ILE A 13 14.20 -4.28 -0.76
CA ILE A 13 15.23 -5.31 -0.82
C ILE A 13 16.01 -5.14 -2.11
N SER A 14 17.30 -4.85 -1.95
CA SER A 14 18.27 -4.76 -3.04
C SER A 14 19.30 -5.87 -2.93
N SER A 15 19.44 -6.65 -3.99
CA SER A 15 20.55 -7.55 -4.25
C SER A 15 21.31 -7.04 -5.48
N MET A 16 22.53 -7.54 -5.71
CA MET A 16 23.33 -7.21 -6.88
C MET A 16 22.56 -7.39 -8.21
N MET A 17 21.60 -8.33 -8.26
CA MET A 17 20.84 -8.66 -9.47
C MET A 17 19.40 -8.16 -9.50
N SER A 18 18.84 -7.67 -8.38
CA SER A 18 17.44 -7.20 -8.38
C SER A 18 17.11 -6.23 -7.24
N LYS A 19 16.13 -5.35 -7.48
CA LYS A 19 15.54 -4.46 -6.48
C LYS A 19 14.02 -4.66 -6.47
N HIS A 20 13.45 -4.98 -5.31
CA HIS A 20 12.01 -5.15 -5.16
C HIS A 20 11.54 -4.77 -3.76
N VAL A 21 10.27 -4.38 -3.64
CA VAL A 21 9.65 -4.07 -2.35
C VAL A 21 9.02 -5.33 -1.78
N VAL A 22 9.24 -5.53 -0.48
CA VAL A 22 8.66 -6.60 0.33
C VAL A 22 7.76 -5.97 1.39
N TYR A 23 6.64 -6.62 1.68
CA TYR A 23 5.69 -6.21 2.70
C TYR A 23 5.68 -7.21 3.84
N THR A 24 5.46 -6.71 5.05
CA THR A 24 5.21 -7.56 6.22
C THR A 24 3.72 -7.85 6.30
N VAL A 25 3.35 -9.12 6.25
CA VAL A 25 1.98 -9.60 6.45
C VAL A 25 1.85 -10.16 7.86
N LYS A 26 0.95 -9.60 8.66
CA LYS A 26 0.69 -10.04 10.04
C LYS A 26 -0.74 -10.58 10.16
N THR A 27 -0.90 -11.66 10.92
CA THR A 27 -2.22 -12.26 11.18
C THR A 27 -2.55 -12.29 12.67
N GLU A 28 -3.83 -12.16 12.99
CA GLU A 28 -4.37 -12.30 14.34
C GLU A 28 -5.57 -13.28 14.32
N PRO A 29 -5.74 -14.15 15.34
CA PRO A 29 -4.95 -14.25 16.58
C PRO A 29 -3.67 -15.12 16.49
N GLN A 30 -3.38 -15.74 15.34
CA GLN A 30 -2.28 -16.71 15.20
C GLN A 30 -0.88 -16.06 15.27
N LYS A 31 -0.78 -14.73 15.19
CA LYS A 31 0.47 -13.96 15.30
C LYS A 31 1.56 -14.36 14.30
N TYR A 32 1.18 -14.91 13.13
CA TYR A 32 2.16 -15.11 12.07
C TYR A 32 2.64 -13.76 11.55
N VAL A 33 3.94 -13.67 11.29
CA VAL A 33 4.59 -12.52 10.67
C VAL A 33 5.44 -13.06 9.52
N VAL A 34 4.99 -12.80 8.29
CA VAL A 34 5.66 -13.30 7.07
C VAL A 34 6.00 -12.16 6.13
N ARG A 35 7.01 -12.37 5.29
CA ARG A 35 7.48 -11.39 4.31
C ARG A 35 7.03 -11.82 2.92
N ARG A 36 6.35 -10.92 2.20
CA ARG A 36 5.78 -11.20 0.86
C ARG A 36 6.05 -10.04 -0.08
N ARG A 37 6.52 -10.33 -1.29
CA ARG A 37 6.63 -9.34 -2.37
C ARG A 37 5.39 -9.36 -3.26
N TYR A 38 5.20 -8.34 -4.08
CA TYR A 38 4.03 -8.22 -4.98
C TYR A 38 3.73 -9.50 -5.79
N ASN A 39 4.74 -10.13 -6.37
CA ASN A 39 4.54 -11.35 -7.17
C ASN A 39 4.01 -12.54 -6.35
N ASP A 40 4.24 -12.58 -5.04
CA ASP A 40 3.71 -13.63 -4.18
C ASP A 40 2.19 -13.47 -4.02
N PHE A 41 1.69 -12.22 -3.98
CA PHE A 41 0.25 -11.94 -4.00
C PHE A 41 -0.37 -12.27 -5.36
N ALA A 42 0.35 -12.02 -6.47
CA ALA A 42 -0.08 -12.41 -7.80
C ALA A 42 -0.22 -13.93 -7.93
N TRP A 43 0.80 -14.67 -7.48
CA TRP A 43 0.73 -16.13 -7.40
C TRP A 43 -0.48 -16.61 -6.59
N LEU A 44 -0.72 -16.03 -5.41
CA LEU A 44 -1.87 -16.43 -4.59
C LEU A 44 -3.19 -16.18 -5.32
N ARG A 45 -3.38 -14.99 -5.90
CA ARG A 45 -4.59 -14.64 -6.64
C ARG A 45 -4.83 -15.62 -7.79
N ASP A 46 -3.80 -15.85 -8.61
CA ASP A 46 -3.94 -16.67 -9.82
C ASP A 46 -4.15 -18.14 -9.47
N THR A 47 -3.52 -18.62 -8.40
CA THR A 47 -3.75 -19.97 -7.84
C THR A 47 -5.19 -20.15 -7.38
N LEU A 48 -5.73 -19.19 -6.61
CA LEU A 48 -7.11 -19.24 -6.14
C LEU A 48 -8.11 -19.11 -7.30
N ALA A 49 -7.83 -18.25 -8.29
CA ALA A 49 -8.69 -18.07 -9.45
C ALA A 49 -8.75 -19.32 -10.34
N ALA A 50 -7.62 -20.04 -10.47
CA ALA A 50 -7.58 -21.32 -11.18
C ALA A 50 -8.27 -22.46 -10.40
N THR A 51 -8.18 -22.43 -9.06
CA THR A 51 -8.74 -23.49 -8.20
C THR A 51 -10.26 -23.35 -8.01
N TYR A 52 -10.77 -22.13 -7.91
CA TYR A 52 -12.18 -21.84 -7.64
C TYR A 52 -12.87 -21.23 -8.87
N GLU A 53 -13.06 -22.05 -9.90
CA GLU A 53 -13.76 -21.63 -11.12
C GLU A 53 -15.15 -21.07 -10.80
N GLY A 54 -15.48 -19.93 -11.40
CA GLY A 54 -16.76 -19.23 -11.18
C GLY A 54 -16.85 -18.43 -9.87
N LEU A 55 -15.90 -18.57 -8.94
CA LEU A 55 -15.85 -17.77 -7.73
C LEU A 55 -15.17 -16.42 -8.01
N PHE A 56 -15.77 -15.33 -7.51
CA PHE A 56 -15.13 -14.02 -7.59
C PHE A 56 -13.90 -13.96 -6.68
N ILE A 57 -12.72 -13.88 -7.28
CA ILE A 57 -11.46 -13.62 -6.58
C ILE A 57 -11.12 -12.13 -6.71
N PRO A 58 -10.98 -11.39 -5.58
CA PRO A 58 -10.61 -9.97 -5.59
C PRO A 58 -9.36 -9.70 -6.43
N SER A 59 -9.33 -8.53 -7.07
CA SER A 59 -8.16 -8.11 -7.85
C SER A 59 -7.03 -7.61 -6.95
N ILE A 60 -5.80 -7.75 -7.43
CA ILE A 60 -4.63 -7.08 -6.85
C ILE A 60 -4.35 -5.78 -7.63
N PRO A 61 -3.63 -4.81 -7.05
CA PRO A 61 -3.23 -3.60 -7.76
C PRO A 61 -2.51 -3.96 -9.07
N ALA A 62 -2.79 -3.22 -10.15
CA ALA A 62 -2.17 -3.47 -11.45
C ALA A 62 -0.64 -3.44 -11.39
N THR A 63 0.01 -4.20 -12.28
CA THR A 63 1.45 -4.10 -12.49
C THR A 63 1.83 -2.68 -12.92
N THR A 64 3.05 -2.26 -12.60
CA THR A 64 3.57 -0.87 -12.69
C THR A 64 3.39 -0.18 -14.05
N ILE A 65 3.10 -0.92 -15.11
CA ILE A 65 2.91 -0.41 -16.48
C ILE A 65 1.76 0.63 -16.54
N PHE A 66 0.81 0.59 -15.61
CA PHE A 66 -0.35 1.52 -15.54
C PHE A 66 -0.28 2.53 -14.38
N SER A 67 0.90 2.68 -13.75
CA SER A 67 1.09 3.35 -12.46
C SER A 67 0.84 4.86 -12.43
N SER A 68 0.91 5.58 -13.56
CA SER A 68 0.82 7.05 -13.58
C SER A 68 -0.52 7.58 -13.06
N LYS A 69 -1.58 6.76 -13.10
CA LYS A 69 -2.89 7.13 -12.55
C LYS A 69 -2.97 7.03 -11.03
N THR A 70 -2.05 6.32 -10.35
CA THR A 70 -2.22 5.95 -8.92
C THR A 70 -1.45 6.83 -7.93
N THR A 71 -0.67 7.80 -8.40
CA THR A 71 0.16 8.67 -7.55
C THR A 71 -0.32 10.11 -7.62
N LEU A 72 -0.36 10.83 -6.49
CA LEU A 72 -0.68 12.25 -6.46
C LEU A 72 0.58 13.11 -6.56
N THR A 73 1.67 12.69 -5.90
CA THR A 73 2.95 13.40 -5.86
C THR A 73 4.04 12.75 -6.72
N GLY A 74 3.71 11.68 -7.44
CA GLY A 74 4.68 10.80 -8.10
C GLY A 74 5.26 9.76 -7.14
N GLY A 75 6.35 9.10 -7.54
CA GLY A 75 7.03 8.08 -6.73
C GLY A 75 7.41 6.85 -7.55
N SER A 76 8.60 6.32 -7.29
CA SER A 76 9.10 5.11 -7.97
C SER A 76 8.53 3.85 -7.35
N LYS A 77 8.53 2.75 -8.10
CA LYS A 77 8.17 1.40 -7.62
C LYS A 77 9.05 0.88 -6.46
N THR A 78 10.18 1.54 -6.22
CA THR A 78 11.13 1.23 -5.15
C THR A 78 11.15 2.28 -4.04
N ASP A 79 10.38 3.36 -4.17
CA ASP A 79 10.29 4.39 -3.14
C ASP A 79 9.27 3.96 -2.08
N VAL A 80 9.76 3.41 -0.98
CA VAL A 80 8.93 2.89 0.12
C VAL A 80 8.09 3.98 0.80
N ASN A 81 8.50 5.24 0.71
CA ASN A 81 7.79 6.38 1.27
C ASN A 81 6.86 7.06 0.25
N GLY A 82 7.01 6.72 -1.03
CA GLY A 82 6.22 7.27 -2.13
C GLY A 82 4.78 6.75 -2.15
N ASP A 83 3.89 7.57 -2.72
CA ASP A 83 2.46 7.28 -2.86
C ASP A 83 2.19 5.93 -3.50
N PHE A 84 3.03 5.55 -4.48
CA PHE A 84 2.87 4.31 -5.21
C PHE A 84 2.95 3.08 -4.30
N VAL A 85 4.01 2.98 -3.49
CA VAL A 85 4.23 1.83 -2.62
C VAL A 85 3.18 1.81 -1.50
N LYS A 86 2.81 2.97 -0.96
CA LYS A 86 1.76 3.10 0.06
C LYS A 86 0.38 2.70 -0.47
N ASN A 87 -0.03 3.19 -1.64
CA ASN A 87 -1.31 2.84 -2.26
C ASN A 87 -1.37 1.36 -2.64
N ARG A 88 -0.26 0.81 -3.15
CA ARG A 88 -0.15 -0.62 -3.40
C ARG A 88 -0.29 -1.42 -2.11
N MET A 89 0.40 -1.04 -1.03
CA MET A 89 0.31 -1.70 0.27
C MET A 89 -1.13 -1.73 0.78
N LEU A 90 -1.85 -0.61 0.69
CA LEU A 90 -3.27 -0.52 1.06
C LEU A 90 -4.15 -1.46 0.23
N GLN A 91 -3.96 -1.51 -1.09
CA GLN A 91 -4.74 -2.41 -1.94
C GLN A 91 -4.43 -3.88 -1.68
N LEU A 92 -3.16 -4.23 -1.41
CA LEU A 92 -2.77 -5.58 -1.01
C LEU A 92 -3.35 -5.96 0.36
N HIS A 93 -3.42 -5.01 1.28
CA HIS A 93 -4.09 -5.19 2.57
C HIS A 93 -5.58 -5.54 2.38
N LEU A 94 -6.30 -4.73 1.60
CA LEU A 94 -7.71 -4.97 1.30
C LEU A 94 -7.92 -6.32 0.59
N PHE A 95 -7.07 -6.65 -0.38
CA PHE A 95 -7.11 -7.92 -1.10
C PHE A 95 -7.07 -9.12 -0.14
N VAL A 96 -6.07 -9.18 0.75
CA VAL A 96 -5.93 -10.33 1.66
C VAL A 96 -7.05 -10.37 2.71
N GLN A 97 -7.51 -9.20 3.19
CA GLN A 97 -8.68 -9.15 4.07
C GLN A 97 -9.95 -9.68 3.38
N GLN A 98 -10.18 -9.31 2.12
CA GLN A 98 -11.32 -9.80 1.35
C GLN A 98 -11.25 -11.31 1.13
N LEU A 99 -10.07 -11.86 0.80
CA LEU A 99 -9.88 -13.31 0.70
C LEU A 99 -10.25 -14.03 1.99
N ALA A 100 -9.79 -13.52 3.14
CA ALA A 100 -10.13 -14.09 4.44
C ALA A 100 -11.62 -13.98 4.78
N ASN A 101 -12.36 -13.05 4.15
CA ASN A 101 -13.80 -12.95 4.36
C ASN A 101 -14.61 -13.94 3.50
N ILE A 102 -14.05 -14.48 2.42
CA ILE A 102 -14.73 -15.46 1.56
C ILE A 102 -14.74 -16.84 2.25
N PRO A 103 -15.92 -17.42 2.57
CA PRO A 103 -16.02 -18.63 3.38
C PRO A 103 -15.21 -19.82 2.83
N PHE A 104 -15.22 -20.01 1.51
CA PHE A 104 -14.55 -21.13 0.83
C PHE A 104 -13.02 -21.01 0.82
N LEU A 105 -12.48 -19.79 0.89
CA LEU A 105 -11.05 -19.54 0.76
C LEU A 105 -10.33 -19.55 2.11
N ARG A 106 -11.05 -19.36 3.22
CA ARG A 106 -10.47 -19.36 4.59
C ARG A 106 -9.70 -20.63 4.95
N THR A 107 -10.12 -21.76 4.38
CA THR A 107 -9.50 -23.07 4.57
C THR A 107 -8.58 -23.46 3.42
N ASP A 108 -8.36 -22.57 2.45
CA ASP A 108 -7.53 -22.89 1.31
C ASP A 108 -6.06 -23.04 1.74
N PRO A 109 -5.40 -24.15 1.39
CA PRO A 109 -4.00 -24.41 1.75
C PRO A 109 -3.03 -23.36 1.19
N SER A 110 -3.31 -22.80 0.02
CA SER A 110 -2.47 -21.77 -0.60
C SER A 110 -2.55 -20.46 0.17
N LEU A 111 -3.76 -20.05 0.59
CA LEU A 111 -3.94 -18.90 1.46
C LEU A 111 -3.29 -19.12 2.83
N HIS A 112 -3.45 -20.31 3.43
CA HIS A 112 -2.82 -20.63 4.70
C HIS A 112 -1.29 -20.58 4.62
N SER A 113 -0.70 -21.21 3.59
CA SER A 113 0.74 -21.22 3.35
C SER A 113 1.29 -19.81 3.10
N PHE A 114 0.55 -19.01 2.32
CA PHE A 114 0.86 -17.60 2.10
C PHE A 114 0.94 -16.82 3.41
N LEU A 115 0.08 -17.09 4.39
CA LEU A 115 0.00 -16.35 5.65
C LEU A 115 0.94 -16.88 6.76
N SER A 116 1.36 -18.14 6.71
CA SER A 116 2.02 -18.81 7.83
C SER A 116 3.47 -19.22 7.58
N VAL A 117 3.88 -19.51 6.33
CA VAL A 117 5.24 -19.97 6.03
C VAL A 117 6.24 -18.82 6.18
N GLN A 118 7.05 -18.84 7.24
CA GLN A 118 8.00 -17.79 7.57
C GLN A 118 9.31 -17.90 6.77
N ASN A 119 9.73 -19.12 6.42
CA ASN A 119 10.94 -19.34 5.65
C ASN A 119 10.72 -19.01 4.17
N GLU A 120 11.42 -17.99 3.67
CA GLU A 120 11.26 -17.51 2.29
C GLU A 120 11.66 -18.56 1.24
N LYS A 121 12.66 -19.40 1.53
CA LYS A 121 13.10 -20.45 0.59
C LYS A 121 12.06 -21.56 0.48
N GLU A 122 11.53 -21.99 1.62
CA GLU A 122 10.44 -22.97 1.70
C GLU A 122 9.19 -22.46 0.97
N PHE A 123 8.83 -21.20 1.19
CA PHE A 123 7.70 -20.60 0.49
C PHE A 123 7.92 -20.54 -1.04
N LYS A 124 9.13 -20.18 -1.50
CA LYS A 124 9.43 -20.17 -2.95
C LYS A 124 9.30 -21.55 -3.57
N GLN A 125 9.81 -22.59 -2.92
CA GLN A 125 9.66 -23.98 -3.38
C GLN A 125 8.20 -24.38 -3.52
N LEU A 126 7.34 -23.93 -2.60
CA LEU A 126 5.89 -24.16 -2.67
C LEU A 126 5.25 -23.44 -3.87
N THR A 127 5.66 -22.19 -4.16
CA THR A 127 5.12 -21.45 -5.31
C THR A 127 5.61 -21.96 -6.68
N GLU A 128 6.78 -22.60 -6.73
CA GLU A 128 7.40 -23.10 -7.97
C GLU A 128 7.00 -24.55 -8.29
N SER A 129 6.42 -25.29 -7.33
CA SER A 129 6.05 -26.70 -7.49
C SER A 129 4.55 -26.89 -7.75
N PRO A 130 4.10 -27.08 -9.01
CA PRO A 130 2.68 -27.21 -9.35
C PRO A 130 1.99 -28.44 -8.74
N LEU A 131 2.76 -29.48 -8.35
CA LEU A 131 2.23 -30.72 -7.78
C LEU A 131 1.69 -30.57 -6.34
N ASN A 132 2.14 -29.57 -5.59
CA ASN A 132 1.66 -29.36 -4.23
C ASN A 132 0.28 -28.67 -4.21
N VAL A 133 -0.06 -27.83 -5.19
CA VAL A 133 -1.32 -27.09 -5.18
C VAL A 133 -2.54 -28.00 -5.43
N ALA A 134 -2.40 -29.02 -6.30
CA ALA A 134 -3.51 -29.91 -6.67
C ALA A 134 -4.03 -30.81 -5.52
N ASN A 135 -3.25 -31.00 -4.46
CA ASN A 135 -3.60 -31.82 -3.29
C ASN A 135 -3.62 -31.05 -1.96
N GLY A 136 -3.61 -29.71 -1.99
CA GLY A 136 -3.61 -28.91 -0.76
C GLY A 136 -2.28 -28.94 0.00
N GLY A 137 -1.19 -28.80 -0.74
CA GLY A 137 0.20 -29.00 -0.32
C GLY A 137 0.72 -27.95 0.65
N GLY A 138 0.26 -28.07 1.89
CA GLY A 138 1.18 -28.01 3.02
C GLY A 138 1.90 -29.35 3.19
N THR A 139 2.98 -29.37 3.95
CA THR A 139 3.66 -30.58 4.45
C THR A 139 2.77 -31.48 5.33
N ASP A 140 1.54 -31.03 5.56
CA ASP A 140 0.53 -31.59 6.43
C ASP A 140 -0.70 -31.72 5.53
N ASN A 141 -1.29 -32.92 5.42
CA ASN A 141 -2.49 -33.23 4.63
C ASN A 141 -3.69 -32.31 4.97
N TYR A 142 -3.65 -31.05 4.55
CA TYR A 142 -4.66 -30.07 4.86
C TYR A 142 -5.80 -30.23 3.86
N SER A 143 -6.84 -30.96 4.25
CA SER A 143 -8.02 -31.15 3.42
C SER A 143 -8.62 -29.79 3.05
N ASN A 144 -8.75 -29.49 1.75
CA ASN A 144 -9.39 -28.26 1.29
C ASN A 144 -10.92 -28.38 1.39
N VAL A 145 -11.44 -28.27 2.61
CA VAL A 145 -12.88 -28.37 2.92
C VAL A 145 -13.67 -27.29 2.18
N GLY A 146 -13.13 -26.08 2.08
CA GLY A 146 -13.76 -24.96 1.39
C GLY A 146 -13.94 -25.20 -0.11
N LEU A 147 -12.95 -25.79 -0.79
CA LEU A 147 -13.10 -26.22 -2.19
C LEU A 147 -14.18 -27.29 -2.32
N SER A 148 -14.18 -28.28 -1.43
CA SER A 148 -15.23 -29.32 -1.42
C SER A 148 -16.63 -28.73 -1.23
N MET A 149 -16.78 -27.70 -0.40
CA MET A 149 -18.04 -26.98 -0.21
C MET A 149 -18.43 -26.18 -1.45
N TRP A 150 -17.47 -25.51 -2.11
CA TRP A 150 -17.69 -24.77 -3.35
C TRP A 150 -18.17 -25.69 -4.47
N LEU A 151 -17.46 -26.78 -4.73
CA LEU A 151 -17.81 -27.75 -5.78
C LEU A 151 -19.20 -28.34 -5.54
N LYS A 152 -19.52 -28.73 -4.30
CA LYS A 152 -20.88 -29.18 -3.95
C LYS A 152 -21.94 -28.12 -4.26
N LEU A 153 -21.67 -26.84 -4.00
CA LEU A 153 -22.62 -25.78 -4.32
C LEU A 153 -22.81 -25.66 -5.84
N VAL A 154 -21.71 -25.66 -6.60
CA VAL A 154 -21.74 -25.60 -8.07
C VAL A 154 -22.50 -26.79 -8.66
N ASP A 155 -22.18 -28.02 -8.24
CA ASP A 155 -22.80 -29.25 -8.74
C ASP A 155 -24.31 -29.32 -8.46
N ASN A 156 -24.76 -28.73 -7.36
CA ASN A 156 -26.17 -28.69 -6.98
C ASN A 156 -26.92 -27.46 -7.52
N THR A 157 -26.24 -26.55 -8.24
CA THR A 157 -26.87 -25.38 -8.83
C THR A 157 -27.48 -25.75 -10.17
N GLN A 158 -28.82 -25.78 -10.24
CA GLN A 158 -29.53 -25.91 -11.50
C GLN A 158 -29.66 -24.53 -12.16
N THR A 159 -29.17 -24.39 -13.39
CA THR A 159 -29.25 -23.13 -14.14
C THR A 159 -30.04 -23.30 -15.42
N ASN A 160 -31.07 -22.46 -15.62
CA ASN A 160 -31.66 -22.25 -16.94
C ASN A 160 -30.74 -21.29 -17.73
N PRO A 161 -30.20 -21.68 -18.90
CA PRO A 161 -29.27 -20.84 -19.67
C PRO A 161 -29.82 -19.46 -20.06
N GLU A 162 -31.12 -19.36 -20.38
CA GLU A 162 -31.74 -18.08 -20.76
C GLU A 162 -31.79 -17.12 -19.57
N VAL A 163 -32.20 -17.63 -18.41
CA VAL A 163 -32.24 -16.87 -17.15
C VAL A 163 -30.83 -16.47 -16.72
N ALA A 164 -29.88 -17.40 -16.79
CA ALA A 164 -28.47 -17.14 -16.45
C ALA A 164 -27.88 -16.04 -17.33
N ASN A 165 -28.06 -16.12 -18.65
CA ASN A 165 -27.59 -15.10 -19.59
C ASN A 165 -28.20 -13.73 -19.32
N ARG A 166 -29.50 -13.69 -18.99
CA ARG A 166 -30.17 -12.43 -18.63
C ARG A 166 -29.60 -11.83 -17.35
N LEU A 167 -29.43 -12.63 -16.30
CA LEU A 167 -28.85 -12.19 -15.03
C LEU A 167 -27.42 -11.67 -15.21
N VAL A 168 -26.58 -12.38 -15.96
CA VAL A 168 -25.22 -11.94 -16.29
C VAL A 168 -25.25 -10.63 -17.06
N GLY A 169 -26.16 -10.49 -18.03
CA GLY A 169 -26.32 -9.25 -18.80
C GLY A 169 -26.75 -8.05 -17.95
N ASP A 170 -27.73 -8.24 -17.06
CA ASP A 170 -28.20 -7.19 -16.16
C ASP A 170 -27.12 -6.81 -15.13
N PHE A 171 -26.42 -7.79 -14.57
CA PHE A 171 -25.31 -7.55 -13.65
C PHE A 171 -24.16 -6.81 -14.33
N LYS A 172 -23.80 -7.18 -15.57
CA LYS A 172 -22.80 -6.46 -16.36
C LYS A 172 -23.18 -5.00 -16.56
N ARG A 173 -24.44 -4.72 -16.95
CA ARG A 173 -24.93 -3.34 -17.13
C ARG A 173 -24.84 -2.54 -15.83
N GLN A 174 -25.23 -3.14 -14.70
CA GLN A 174 -25.13 -2.51 -13.39
C GLN A 174 -23.67 -2.20 -13.01
N LEU A 175 -22.75 -3.13 -13.27
CA LEU A 175 -21.31 -2.91 -13.06
C LEU A 175 -20.75 -1.81 -13.96
N ASP A 176 -21.19 -1.72 -15.22
CA ASP A 176 -20.74 -0.66 -16.15
C ASP A 176 -21.19 0.73 -15.65
N ILE A 177 -22.43 0.85 -15.18
CA ILE A 177 -22.96 2.08 -14.58
C ILE A 177 -22.17 2.45 -13.34
N LEU A 178 -22.03 1.50 -12.40
CA LEU A 178 -21.32 1.72 -11.15
C LEU A 178 -19.84 2.08 -11.41
N GLY A 179 -19.18 1.39 -12.33
CA GLY A 179 -17.81 1.67 -12.73
C GLY A 179 -17.65 3.07 -13.31
N SER A 180 -18.58 3.53 -14.16
CA SER A 180 -18.59 4.89 -14.68
C SER A 180 -18.72 5.94 -13.56
N THR A 181 -19.67 5.74 -12.64
CA THR A 181 -19.86 6.65 -11.50
C THR A 181 -18.63 6.69 -10.58
N LEU A 182 -18.06 5.54 -10.23
CA LEU A 182 -16.87 5.47 -9.39
C LEU A 182 -15.65 6.10 -10.05
N ASN A 183 -15.50 5.98 -11.37
CA ASN A 183 -14.43 6.65 -12.10
C ASN A 183 -14.57 8.18 -12.07
N GLN A 184 -15.78 8.72 -12.09
CA GLN A 184 -16.02 10.16 -11.95
C GLN A 184 -15.66 10.63 -10.54
N VAL A 185 -16.08 9.89 -9.51
CA VAL A 185 -15.72 10.19 -8.11
C VAL A 185 -14.20 10.14 -7.92
N ASP A 186 -13.52 9.12 -8.43
CA ASP A 186 -12.06 9.01 -8.37
C ASP A 186 -11.37 10.19 -9.05
N ALA A 187 -11.86 10.63 -10.22
CA ALA A 187 -11.33 11.79 -10.92
C ALA A 187 -11.42 13.08 -10.07
N GLU A 188 -12.57 13.33 -9.46
CA GLU A 188 -12.76 14.49 -8.58
C GLU A 188 -11.91 14.41 -7.31
N CYS A 189 -11.84 13.23 -6.67
CA CYS A 189 -10.95 13.01 -5.52
C CYS A 189 -9.49 13.30 -5.87
N ARG A 190 -9.02 12.87 -7.05
CA ARG A 190 -7.66 13.15 -7.52
C ARG A 190 -7.43 14.62 -7.81
N ALA A 191 -8.38 15.30 -8.43
CA ALA A 191 -8.29 16.72 -8.71
C ALA A 191 -8.19 17.53 -7.41
N ALA A 192 -9.03 17.21 -6.42
CA ALA A 192 -8.97 17.78 -5.08
C ALA A 192 -7.63 17.50 -4.38
N GLY A 193 -7.16 16.25 -4.43
CA GLY A 193 -5.88 15.84 -3.84
C GLY A 193 -4.68 16.59 -4.43
N LYS A 194 -4.63 16.76 -5.75
CA LYS A 194 -3.56 17.53 -6.42
C LYS A 194 -3.54 18.99 -5.99
N LYS A 195 -4.71 19.63 -5.87
CA LYS A 195 -4.84 21.00 -5.37
C LYS A 195 -4.36 21.11 -3.92
N ALA A 196 -4.74 20.15 -3.07
CA ALA A 196 -4.30 20.12 -1.67
C ALA A 196 -2.77 19.99 -1.54
N VAL A 197 -2.15 19.12 -2.34
CA VAL A 197 -0.68 18.97 -2.40
C VAL A 197 -0.01 20.29 -2.83
N ALA A 198 -0.52 20.94 -3.88
CA ALA A 198 0.02 22.21 -4.35
C ALA A 198 -0.08 23.31 -3.28
N SER A 199 -1.23 23.41 -2.59
CA SER A 199 -1.42 24.34 -1.48
C SER A 199 -0.46 24.06 -0.32
N ALA A 200 -0.29 22.80 0.06
CA ALA A 200 0.64 22.40 1.13
C ALA A 200 2.09 22.80 0.77
N SER A 201 2.50 22.59 -0.48
CA SER A 201 3.82 23.01 -0.96
C SER A 201 4.01 24.52 -0.92
N ALA A 202 2.99 25.31 -1.30
CA ALA A 202 3.04 26.76 -1.23
C ALA A 202 3.15 27.26 0.22
N PHE A 203 2.39 26.66 1.15
CA PHE A 203 2.48 26.99 2.57
C PHE A 203 3.85 26.61 3.17
N SER A 204 4.42 25.47 2.80
CA SER A 204 5.77 25.10 3.23
C SER A 204 6.80 26.15 2.80
N SER A 205 6.75 26.55 1.52
CA SER A 205 7.65 27.59 1.02
C SER A 205 7.46 28.92 1.75
N LEU A 206 6.23 29.30 2.10
CA LEU A 206 5.97 30.51 2.86
C LEU A 206 6.56 30.43 4.28
N VAL A 207 6.37 29.30 4.96
CA VAL A 207 6.96 29.06 6.30
C VAL A 207 8.48 29.19 6.24
N ASP A 208 9.13 28.62 5.23
CA ASP A 208 10.58 28.71 5.05
C ASP A 208 11.05 30.16 4.85
N GLN A 209 10.33 30.95 4.05
CA GLN A 209 10.66 32.37 3.84
C GLN A 209 10.45 33.22 5.10
N VAL A 210 9.38 32.97 5.86
CA VAL A 210 9.13 33.67 7.13
C VAL A 210 10.19 33.32 8.17
N ALA A 211 10.59 32.05 8.25
CA ALA A 211 11.67 31.62 9.14
C ALA A 211 13.01 32.27 8.74
N HIS A 212 13.30 32.36 7.43
CA HIS A 212 14.49 33.04 6.93
C HIS A 212 14.48 34.54 7.28
N TRP A 213 13.35 35.22 7.08
CA TRP A 213 13.20 36.63 7.45
C TRP A 213 13.44 36.85 8.94
N GLY A 214 12.87 36.01 9.81
CA GLY A 214 13.12 36.11 11.26
C GLY A 214 14.60 35.97 11.63
N ALA A 215 15.35 35.12 10.93
CA ALA A 215 16.80 35.01 11.12
C ALA A 215 17.55 36.28 10.66
N VAL A 216 17.12 36.90 9.55
CA VAL A 216 17.68 38.16 9.06
C VAL A 216 17.39 39.30 10.04
N GLU A 217 16.17 39.42 10.55
CA GLU A 217 15.82 40.44 11.55
C GLU A 217 16.65 40.30 12.83
N ALA A 218 16.81 39.06 13.32
CA ALA A 218 17.63 38.80 14.50
C ALA A 218 19.09 39.20 14.30
N ASP A 219 19.65 38.99 13.10
CA ASP A 219 21.00 39.44 12.76
C ASP A 219 21.08 40.97 12.72
N LEU A 220 20.14 41.64 12.03
CA LEU A 220 20.11 43.10 11.90
C LEU A 220 19.99 43.84 13.24
N ILE A 221 19.27 43.26 14.21
CA ILE A 221 19.06 43.87 15.53
C ILE A 221 20.30 43.74 16.42
N ASP A 222 21.28 42.88 16.13
CA ASP A 222 22.50 42.74 16.93
C ASP A 222 23.35 44.02 16.87
N PRO A 223 23.38 44.83 17.95
CA PRO A 223 24.09 46.11 17.96
C PRO A 223 25.59 45.93 17.78
N ASN A 224 26.14 44.81 18.24
CA ASN A 224 27.57 44.54 18.16
C ASN A 224 28.04 44.26 16.73
N ARG A 225 27.12 43.89 15.84
CA ARG A 225 27.42 43.56 14.44
C ARG A 225 27.06 44.71 13.50
N ASN A 226 25.99 45.44 13.79
CA ASN A 226 25.37 46.35 12.82
C ASN A 226 25.30 47.82 13.26
N GLU A 227 25.60 48.15 14.52
CA GLU A 227 25.69 49.55 14.94
C GLU A 227 27.12 50.10 14.84
N TYR A 228 27.24 51.36 14.44
CA TYR A 228 28.52 52.07 14.41
C TYR A 228 29.02 52.36 15.83
N VAL A 229 30.19 51.85 16.17
CA VAL A 229 30.86 52.16 17.44
C VAL A 229 31.77 53.37 17.26
N ASP A 230 31.39 54.53 17.80
CA ASP A 230 32.25 55.73 17.79
C ASP A 230 33.53 55.47 18.61
N PRO A 231 34.73 55.44 17.97
CA PRO A 231 36.00 55.22 18.67
C PRO A 231 36.29 56.29 19.73
N SER A 232 35.74 57.50 19.54
CA SER A 232 35.93 58.65 20.41
C SER A 232 35.04 58.60 21.66
N GLY A 233 34.01 57.76 21.67
CA GLY A 233 33.05 57.66 22.77
C GLY A 233 33.68 57.18 24.08
N LYS A 234 34.63 56.23 23.99
CA LYS A 234 35.39 55.77 25.16
C LYS A 234 36.27 56.87 25.75
N ALA A 235 36.93 57.66 24.91
CA ALA A 235 37.77 58.78 25.33
C ALA A 235 36.93 59.89 25.98
N LYS A 236 35.77 60.22 25.38
CA LYS A 236 34.82 61.20 25.95
C LYS A 236 34.26 60.74 27.30
N LYS A 237 33.90 59.46 27.44
CA LYS A 237 33.40 58.89 28.70
C LYS A 237 34.47 58.89 29.79
N ALA A 238 35.68 58.44 29.48
CA ALA A 238 36.80 58.47 30.43
C ALA A 238 37.16 59.90 30.88
N HIS A 239 37.04 60.89 29.98
CA HIS A 239 37.22 62.29 30.33
C HIS A 239 36.09 62.82 31.22
N LEU A 240 34.84 62.38 31.02
CA LEU A 240 33.70 62.77 31.85
C LEU A 240 33.78 62.15 33.26
N ASP A 241 34.14 60.86 33.34
CA ASP A 241 34.30 60.13 34.61
C ASP A 241 35.47 60.70 35.46
N ALA A 242 36.46 61.32 34.82
CA ALA A 242 37.57 62.01 35.50
C ALA A 242 37.20 63.41 36.05
N LEU A 243 36.04 63.95 35.65
CA LEU A 243 35.53 65.25 36.10
C LEU A 243 34.51 65.15 37.26
N THR A 244 34.08 63.93 37.60
CA THR A 244 33.22 63.60 38.74
C THR A 244 34.00 62.94 39.86
#